data_AF-A0A5M9HIQ2-F1
#
_entry.id   AF-A0A5M9HIQ2-F1
#
_cell.length_a   1.000
_cell.length_b   1.000
_cell.length_c   1.000
_cell.angle_alpha   90.00
_cell.angle_beta   90.00
_cell.angle_gamma   90.00
#
_symmetry.space_group_name_H-M   'P 1'
#
loop_
_entity.id
_entity.type
_entity.pdbx_description
1 polymer ?
#
loop_
_entity_poly.entity_id
_entity_poly.type
_entity_poly.pdbx_seq_one_letter_code
_entity_poly.pdbx_strand_id
1 'polypeptide(L)'
;MKTLLVTVSLLLFSNVFLYSQTTGNTSERKASKSVYVYYVYKADTKQTRVFVHKKNSIPPEYLKPDLKLKRVDQFSLKDDKAYSKSLFKVFSKSRLRDLQQASIAITMYLDMNGNIRSVSFYSSPEITVYELEKLEDSLKKNVAFSFKVEDDRGAVLEPCIINIRIQKVLDGSFPY
;
A
#
# COMPACT_ATOMS: atom_id res chain seq x y z
N MET A 1 -20.32 17.48 -3.52
CA MET A 1 -19.49 16.38 -3.01
C MET A 1 -19.32 15.36 -4.14
N LYS A 2 -18.08 15.10 -4.59
CA LYS A 2 -17.82 14.04 -5.58
C LYS A 2 -17.62 12.73 -4.82
N THR A 3 -18.58 11.82 -4.92
CA THR A 3 -18.48 10.47 -4.36
C THR A 3 -17.37 9.72 -5.09
N LEU A 4 -16.39 9.25 -4.35
CA LEU A 4 -15.24 8.54 -4.91
C LEU A 4 -15.67 7.11 -5.24
N LEU A 5 -15.72 6.77 -6.53
CA LEU A 5 -15.72 5.37 -6.94
C LEU A 5 -14.27 4.87 -6.80
N VAL A 6 -13.86 4.57 -5.57
CA VAL A 6 -12.68 3.72 -5.39
C VAL A 6 -13.12 2.36 -5.90
N THR A 7 -12.61 1.98 -7.07
CA THR A 7 -12.66 0.58 -7.47
C THR A 7 -11.87 -0.17 -6.41
N VAL A 8 -12.58 -0.72 -5.41
CA VAL A 8 -12.09 -1.77 -4.53
C VAL A 8 -11.89 -2.96 -5.44
N SER A 9 -10.76 -2.95 -6.15
CA SER A 9 -10.40 -4.04 -7.03
C SER A 9 -10.19 -5.24 -6.14
N LEU A 10 -11.20 -6.11 -6.17
CA LEU A 10 -11.19 -7.49 -5.71
C LEU A 10 -10.13 -8.26 -6.51
N LEU A 11 -8.86 -7.96 -6.31
CA LEU A 11 -7.76 -8.66 -6.93
C LEU A 11 -6.74 -8.95 -5.86
N LEU A 12 -6.99 -10.05 -5.13
CA LEU A 12 -5.99 -11.10 -4.89
C LEU A 12 -4.60 -10.63 -4.38
N PHE A 13 -4.47 -9.54 -3.63
CA PHE A 13 -3.20 -9.14 -3.01
C PHE A 13 -3.07 -9.61 -1.55
N SER A 14 -4.17 -10.01 -0.91
CA SER A 14 -4.11 -10.93 0.24
C SER A 14 -3.41 -12.25 -0.13
N ASN A 15 -3.31 -12.54 -1.43
CA ASN A 15 -2.47 -13.59 -1.94
C ASN A 15 -1.02 -13.19 -2.23
N VAL A 16 -0.47 -11.98 -2.11
CA VAL A 16 0.98 -11.84 -2.42
C VAL A 16 1.88 -12.54 -1.39
N PHE A 17 1.47 -12.57 -0.12
CA PHE A 17 2.16 -13.36 0.91
C PHE A 17 1.96 -14.88 0.70
N LEU A 18 0.79 -15.33 0.23
CA LEU A 18 0.53 -16.74 -0.12
C LEU A 18 1.16 -17.14 -1.48
N TYR A 19 1.17 -16.24 -2.44
CA TYR A 19 1.67 -16.40 -3.82
C TYR A 19 3.20 -16.41 -3.83
N SER A 20 3.83 -15.62 -2.96
CA SER A 20 5.28 -15.72 -2.73
C SER A 20 5.68 -17.05 -2.08
N GLN A 21 4.79 -17.67 -1.29
CA GLN A 21 5.03 -19.03 -0.77
C GLN A 21 4.81 -20.12 -1.83
N THR A 22 3.88 -19.93 -2.77
CA THR A 22 3.56 -20.96 -3.79
C THR A 22 4.46 -20.95 -5.03
N THR A 23 5.17 -19.86 -5.34
CA THR A 23 5.89 -19.72 -6.64
C THR A 23 7.38 -20.07 -6.62
N GLY A 24 7.94 -20.50 -5.47
CA GLY A 24 9.29 -21.07 -5.38
C GLY A 24 10.48 -20.13 -5.66
N ASN A 25 10.27 -18.95 -6.24
CA ASN A 25 11.30 -17.97 -6.62
C ASN A 25 11.27 -16.71 -5.73
N THR A 26 10.98 -16.89 -4.46
CA THR A 26 11.00 -15.81 -3.47
C THR A 26 12.27 -15.94 -2.63
N SER A 27 13.13 -14.93 -2.68
CA SER A 27 14.24 -14.83 -1.72
C SER A 27 13.88 -13.83 -0.64
N GLU A 28 13.78 -14.31 0.61
CA GLU A 28 13.68 -13.45 1.78
C GLU A 28 15.05 -12.85 2.06
N ARG A 29 15.13 -11.52 2.14
CA ARG A 29 16.29 -10.81 2.65
C ARG A 29 15.83 -9.93 3.81
N LYS A 30 16.27 -10.28 5.02
CA LYS A 30 16.06 -9.44 6.19
C LYS A 30 16.87 -8.15 6.02
N ALA A 31 16.19 -7.02 5.81
CA ALA A 31 16.85 -5.72 5.65
C ALA A 31 17.21 -5.09 7.00
N SER A 32 16.41 -5.32 8.04
CA SER A 32 16.70 -4.88 9.41
C SER A 32 15.97 -5.75 10.44
N LYS A 33 16.11 -5.46 11.75
CA LYS A 33 15.38 -6.20 12.81
C LYS A 33 13.85 -6.12 12.65
N SER A 34 13.36 -5.08 11.99
CA SER A 34 11.93 -4.73 11.88
C SER A 34 11.42 -4.68 10.45
N VAL A 35 12.22 -4.98 9.43
CA VAL A 35 11.80 -4.89 8.01
C VAL A 35 12.13 -6.17 7.28
N TYR A 36 11.10 -6.71 6.64
CA TYR A 36 11.19 -7.87 5.77
C TYR A 36 11.08 -7.41 4.32
N VAL A 37 11.97 -7.94 3.49
CA VAL A 37 12.05 -7.64 2.06
C VAL A 37 12.03 -8.95 1.31
N TYR A 38 11.06 -9.10 0.42
CA TYR A 38 10.95 -10.24 -0.47
C TYR A 38 11.15 -9.78 -1.90
N TYR A 39 12.10 -10.39 -2.59
CA TYR A 39 12.27 -10.20 -4.02
C TYR A 39 11.46 -11.29 -4.72
N VAL A 40 10.46 -10.84 -5.47
CA VAL A 40 9.59 -11.71 -6.26
C VAL A 40 9.97 -11.54 -7.72
N TYR A 41 10.56 -12.58 -8.31
CA TYR A 41 10.84 -12.62 -9.74
C TYR A 41 9.64 -13.21 -10.48
N LYS A 42 9.09 -12.44 -11.42
CA LYS A 42 8.02 -12.87 -12.31
C LYS A 42 8.62 -13.25 -13.67
N ALA A 43 8.74 -14.54 -13.93
CA ALA A 43 9.40 -15.09 -15.12
C ALA A 43 8.67 -14.73 -16.43
N ASP A 44 7.33 -14.67 -16.39
CA ASP A 44 6.45 -14.29 -17.50
C ASP A 44 6.69 -12.85 -17.99
N THR A 45 6.93 -11.94 -17.06
CA THR A 45 7.17 -10.51 -17.34
C THR A 45 8.64 -10.12 -17.31
N LYS A 46 9.52 -11.04 -16.92
CA LYS A 46 10.94 -10.79 -16.59
C LYS A 46 11.14 -9.61 -15.62
N GLN A 47 10.16 -9.36 -14.75
CA GLN A 47 10.21 -8.27 -13.78
C GLN A 47 10.55 -8.78 -12.40
N THR A 48 11.50 -8.12 -11.75
CA THR A 48 11.70 -8.25 -10.31
C THR A 48 10.84 -7.22 -9.61
N ARG A 49 10.15 -7.63 -8.54
CA ARG A 49 9.36 -6.75 -7.70
C ARG A 49 9.79 -6.93 -6.25
N VAL A 50 9.74 -5.85 -5.50
CA VAL A 50 10.13 -5.84 -4.10
C VAL A 50 8.86 -5.71 -3.27
N PHE A 51 8.64 -6.69 -2.41
CA PHE A 51 7.61 -6.62 -1.39
C PHE A 51 8.27 -6.25 -0.07
N VAL A 52 7.86 -5.12 0.52
CA VAL A 52 8.40 -4.60 1.77
C VAL A 52 7.29 -4.45 2.79
N HIS A 53 7.52 -4.99 3.98
CA HIS A 53 6.66 -4.74 5.12
C HIS A 53 7.46 -4.72 6.43
N LYS A 54 7.01 -3.90 7.39
CA LYS A 54 7.56 -3.95 8.74
C LYS A 54 7.08 -5.20 9.47
N LYS A 55 7.88 -5.71 10.42
CA LYS A 55 7.47 -6.77 11.34
C LYS A 55 6.24 -6.28 12.11
N ASN A 56 5.21 -7.12 12.23
CA ASN A 56 3.94 -6.77 12.86
C ASN A 56 3.20 -5.60 12.18
N SER A 57 3.55 -5.27 10.92
CA SER A 57 2.80 -4.27 10.16
C SER A 57 1.39 -4.77 9.91
N ILE A 58 1.18 -6.01 9.45
CA ILE A 58 -0.16 -6.59 9.34
C ILE A 58 -0.74 -6.70 10.76
N PRO A 59 -1.82 -5.96 11.10
CA PRO A 59 -2.38 -6.04 12.44
C PRO A 59 -2.84 -7.49 12.71
N PRO A 60 -2.62 -8.06 13.90
CA PRO A 60 -2.92 -9.47 14.19
C PRO A 60 -4.37 -9.88 13.88
N GLU A 61 -5.27 -8.91 13.94
CA GLU A 61 -6.68 -9.02 13.62
C GLU A 61 -6.90 -9.50 12.17
N TYR A 62 -6.00 -9.11 11.24
CA TYR A 62 -6.01 -9.50 9.82
C TYR A 62 -5.45 -10.91 9.56
N LEU A 63 -4.89 -11.56 10.58
CA LEU A 63 -4.29 -12.90 10.48
C LEU A 63 -5.22 -13.99 11.02
N LYS A 64 -6.43 -13.64 11.46
CA LYS A 64 -7.40 -14.61 12.01
C LYS A 64 -8.02 -15.44 10.87
N PRO A 65 -8.09 -16.77 10.99
CA PRO A 65 -8.58 -17.65 9.94
C PRO A 65 -10.06 -17.41 9.59
N ASP A 66 -10.89 -17.03 10.57
CA ASP A 66 -12.33 -16.79 10.39
C ASP A 66 -12.67 -15.30 10.26
N LEU A 67 -11.71 -14.49 9.80
CA LEU A 67 -11.87 -13.04 9.72
C LEU A 67 -12.95 -12.67 8.69
N LYS A 68 -14.03 -12.07 9.19
CA LYS A 68 -15.02 -11.37 8.36
C LYS A 68 -14.62 -9.90 8.27
N LEU A 69 -14.11 -9.49 7.12
CA LEU A 69 -13.76 -8.10 6.86
C LEU A 69 -15.00 -7.29 6.54
N LYS A 70 -15.05 -6.05 7.04
CA LYS A 70 -16.09 -5.10 6.66
C LYS A 70 -15.74 -4.38 5.38
N ARG A 71 -16.64 -4.50 4.42
CA ARG A 71 -16.66 -3.59 3.27
C ARG A 71 -17.05 -2.20 3.71
N VAL A 72 -16.53 -1.25 2.96
CA VAL A 72 -16.74 0.16 3.22
C VAL A 72 -17.44 0.75 2.00
N ASP A 73 -18.72 1.12 2.16
CA ASP A 73 -19.59 1.49 1.04
C ASP A 73 -19.35 2.92 0.55
N GLN A 74 -18.95 3.82 1.46
CA GLN A 74 -18.56 5.18 1.14
C GLN A 74 -17.16 5.40 1.70
N PHE A 75 -16.19 5.62 0.82
CA PHE A 75 -14.79 5.78 1.18
C PHE A 75 -14.22 7.00 0.47
N SER A 76 -13.68 7.95 1.23
CA SER A 76 -13.08 9.16 0.66
C SER A 76 -11.84 9.58 1.44
N LEU A 77 -10.86 10.14 0.75
CA LEU A 77 -9.75 10.83 1.41
C LEU A 77 -10.24 12.09 2.10
N LYS A 78 -9.69 12.38 3.27
CA LYS A 78 -9.91 13.67 3.95
C LYS A 78 -9.20 14.84 3.23
N ASP A 79 -8.16 14.54 2.45
CA ASP A 79 -7.38 15.50 1.66
C ASP A 79 -7.04 14.85 0.31
N ASP A 80 -7.50 15.47 -0.78
CA ASP A 80 -7.37 15.01 -2.18
C ASP A 80 -5.96 15.17 -2.74
N LYS A 81 -5.00 15.65 -1.94
CA LYS A 81 -3.58 15.71 -2.26
C LYS A 81 -2.73 14.94 -1.26
N ALA A 82 -3.32 14.15 -0.37
CA ALA A 82 -2.59 13.50 0.72
C ALA A 82 -1.49 12.56 0.21
N TYR A 83 -1.74 11.83 -0.88
CA TYR A 83 -0.75 10.94 -1.48
C TYR A 83 0.38 11.72 -2.13
N SER A 84 0.05 12.67 -3.01
CA SER A 84 1.05 13.50 -3.69
C SER A 84 1.95 14.24 -2.69
N LYS A 85 1.37 14.84 -1.65
CA LYS A 85 2.10 15.42 -0.50
C LYS A 85 3.02 14.41 0.17
N SER A 86 2.58 13.17 0.36
CA SER A 86 3.38 12.13 1.01
C SER A 86 4.59 11.73 0.17
N LEU A 87 4.42 11.61 -1.15
CA LEU A 87 5.50 11.34 -2.10
C LEU A 87 6.52 12.48 -2.15
N PHE A 88 6.08 13.73 -2.30
CA PHE A 88 7.00 14.87 -2.39
C PHE A 88 7.74 15.17 -1.07
N LYS A 89 7.27 14.68 0.07
CA LYS A 89 8.02 14.73 1.34
C LYS A 89 9.19 13.75 1.38
N VAL A 90 9.13 12.66 0.62
CA VAL A 90 10.12 11.57 0.68
C VAL A 90 11.07 11.63 -0.51
N PHE A 91 10.52 11.87 -1.69
CA PHE A 91 11.25 11.90 -2.95
C PHE A 91 11.37 13.34 -3.44
N SER A 92 12.58 13.74 -3.82
CA SER A 92 12.77 14.97 -4.58
C SER A 92 12.10 14.85 -5.95
N LYS A 93 11.75 15.98 -6.56
CA LYS A 93 11.17 16.00 -7.92
C LYS A 93 12.12 15.34 -8.95
N SER A 94 13.43 15.51 -8.78
CA SER A 94 14.43 14.83 -9.62
C SER A 94 14.35 13.31 -9.44
N ARG A 95 14.33 12.85 -8.19
CA ARG A 95 14.25 11.41 -7.89
C ARG A 95 12.98 10.77 -8.43
N LEU A 96 11.85 11.48 -8.39
CA LEU A 96 10.60 11.00 -9.00
C LEU A 96 10.69 10.91 -10.52
N ARG A 97 11.44 11.80 -11.20
CA ARG A 97 11.68 11.70 -12.65
C ARG A 97 12.49 10.46 -13.00
N ASP A 98 13.51 10.13 -12.21
CA ASP A 98 14.27 8.89 -12.39
C ASP A 98 13.38 7.64 -12.25
N LEU A 99 12.35 7.75 -11.43
CA LEU A 99 11.36 6.70 -11.15
C LEU A 99 10.09 6.81 -11.99
N GLN A 100 10.06 7.63 -13.06
CA GLN A 100 8.82 7.96 -13.79
C GLN A 100 8.06 6.73 -14.33
N GLN A 101 8.78 5.68 -14.71
CA GLN A 101 8.20 4.41 -15.20
C GLN A 101 7.85 3.43 -14.08
N ALA A 102 8.25 3.72 -12.84
CA ALA A 102 7.97 2.86 -11.71
C ALA A 102 6.53 3.03 -11.20
N SER A 103 6.03 1.96 -10.62
CA SER A 103 4.72 1.89 -9.96
C SER A 103 4.89 1.38 -8.55
N ILE A 104 4.11 1.95 -7.63
CA ILE A 104 4.06 1.52 -6.24
C ILE A 104 2.62 1.09 -5.96
N ALA A 105 2.43 -0.20 -5.69
CA ALA A 105 1.20 -0.70 -5.10
C ALA A 105 1.34 -0.65 -3.58
N ILE A 106 0.35 -0.08 -2.92
CA ILE A 106 0.35 0.20 -1.49
C ILE A 106 -0.90 -0.43 -0.89
N THR A 107 -0.72 -1.32 0.08
CA THR A 107 -1.82 -1.86 0.89
C THR A 107 -1.77 -1.19 2.26
N MET A 108 -2.86 -0.56 2.66
CA MET A 108 -2.99 0.19 3.92
C MET A 108 -4.01 -0.50 4.83
N TYR A 109 -3.61 -0.75 6.06
CA TYR A 109 -4.48 -1.32 7.09
C TYR A 109 -4.96 -0.17 7.98
N LEU A 110 -6.28 0.02 8.04
CA LEU A 110 -6.90 1.17 8.69
C LEU A 110 -7.41 0.81 10.08
N ASP A 111 -7.45 1.80 10.97
CA ASP A 111 -8.27 1.76 12.18
C ASP A 111 -9.72 2.21 11.88
N MET A 112 -10.60 2.08 12.87
CA MET A 112 -12.00 2.51 12.76
C MET A 112 -12.18 4.03 12.63
N ASN A 113 -11.12 4.82 12.81
CA ASN A 113 -11.12 6.28 12.62
C ASN A 113 -10.62 6.68 11.22
N GLY A 114 -10.24 5.70 10.40
CA GLY A 114 -9.68 5.88 9.06
C GLY A 114 -8.24 6.35 9.01
N ASN A 115 -7.48 6.14 10.09
CA ASN A 115 -6.04 6.36 10.09
C ASN A 115 -5.31 5.08 9.68
N ILE A 116 -4.17 5.23 9.01
CA ILE A 116 -3.33 4.12 8.60
C ILE A 116 -2.55 3.61 9.82
N ARG A 117 -2.80 2.36 10.23
CA ARG A 117 -2.00 1.67 11.25
C ARG A 117 -0.69 1.14 10.67
N SER A 118 -0.74 0.66 9.43
CA SER A 118 0.40 0.04 8.76
C SER A 118 0.25 -0.03 7.26
N VAL A 119 1.38 -0.26 6.59
CA VAL A 119 1.47 -0.32 5.13
C VAL A 119 2.32 -1.51 4.71
N SER A 120 1.95 -2.15 3.61
CA SER A 120 2.84 -2.98 2.82
C SER A 120 2.98 -2.44 1.41
N PHE A 121 4.19 -2.57 0.85
CA PHE A 121 4.51 -2.08 -0.48
C PHE A 121 4.79 -3.23 -1.42
N TYR A 122 4.35 -3.08 -2.66
CA TYR A 122 4.81 -3.85 -3.79
C TYR A 122 5.30 -2.87 -4.86
N SER A 123 6.61 -2.78 -5.03
CA SER A 123 7.26 -1.74 -5.81
C SER A 123 8.26 -2.30 -6.82
N SER A 124 8.68 -1.46 -7.75
CA SER A 124 9.88 -1.73 -8.55
C SER A 124 11.15 -1.70 -7.67
N PRO A 125 12.20 -2.46 -8.02
CA PRO A 125 13.43 -2.59 -7.22
C PRO A 125 14.31 -1.35 -7.19
N GLU A 126 14.08 -0.39 -8.08
CA GLU A 126 14.78 0.89 -8.12
C GLU A 126 14.42 1.79 -6.93
N ILE A 127 13.33 1.49 -6.22
CA ILE A 127 12.92 2.18 -5.00
C ILE A 127 13.53 1.43 -3.82
N THR A 128 14.33 2.15 -3.04
CA THR A 128 15.06 1.57 -1.92
C THR A 128 14.13 1.28 -0.74
N VAL A 129 14.52 0.31 0.09
CA VAL A 129 13.80 -0.02 1.33
C VAL A 129 13.66 1.20 2.24
N TYR A 130 14.72 1.99 2.36
CA TYR A 130 14.72 3.21 3.17
C TYR A 130 13.72 4.27 2.65
N GLU A 131 13.60 4.43 1.33
CA GLU A 131 12.59 5.29 0.72
C GLU A 131 11.17 4.79 1.02
N LEU A 132 10.94 3.47 0.99
CA LEU A 132 9.64 2.87 1.33
C LEU A 132 9.29 3.03 2.81
N GLU A 133 10.26 2.90 3.72
CA GLU A 133 10.05 3.15 5.15
C GLU A 133 9.64 4.59 5.42
N LYS A 134 10.35 5.56 4.82
CA LYS A 134 9.99 6.98 4.89
C LYS A 134 8.62 7.25 4.29
N LEU A 135 8.28 6.55 3.21
CA LEU A 135 6.97 6.67 2.57
C LEU A 135 5.86 6.17 3.50
N GLU A 136 6.05 5.05 4.20
CA GLU A 136 5.08 4.58 5.21
C GLU A 136 4.83 5.65 6.28
N ASP A 137 5.90 6.20 6.86
CA ASP A 137 5.77 7.19 7.93
C ASP A 137 5.07 8.47 7.43
N SER A 138 5.39 8.89 6.19
CA SER A 138 4.74 10.02 5.53
C SER A 138 3.25 9.76 5.28
N LEU A 139 2.89 8.57 4.79
CA LEU A 139 1.50 8.18 4.55
C LEU A 139 0.70 8.18 5.86
N LYS A 140 1.22 7.58 6.93
CA LYS A 140 0.55 7.56 8.25
C LYS A 140 0.27 8.96 8.80
N LYS A 141 1.12 9.93 8.44
CA LYS A 141 0.98 11.32 8.90
C LYS A 141 -0.01 12.14 8.08
N ASN A 142 -0.09 11.92 6.75
CA ASN A 142 -0.84 12.82 5.87
C ASN A 142 -2.12 12.17 5.30
N VAL A 143 -2.20 10.85 5.21
CA VAL A 143 -3.32 10.14 4.59
C VAL A 143 -4.27 9.64 5.67
N ALA A 144 -5.50 10.11 5.59
CA ALA A 144 -6.61 9.65 6.42
C ALA A 144 -7.88 9.58 5.58
N PHE A 145 -8.75 8.65 5.94
CA PHE A 145 -9.98 8.36 5.22
C PHE A 145 -11.19 8.69 6.08
N SER A 146 -12.24 9.14 5.42
CA SER A 146 -13.59 9.18 5.97
C SER A 146 -14.39 8.08 5.32
N PHE A 147 -15.17 7.37 6.13
CA PHE A 147 -16.04 6.34 5.62
C PHE A 147 -17.31 6.14 6.43
N LYS A 148 -18.27 5.42 5.84
CA LYS A 148 -19.45 4.89 6.54
C LYS A 148 -19.40 3.38 6.55
N VAL A 149 -19.80 2.80 7.68
CA VAL A 149 -19.93 1.36 7.89
C VAL A 149 -21.40 1.08 8.16
N GLU A 150 -22.01 0.16 7.42
CA GLU A 150 -23.46 -0.13 7.52
C GLU A 150 -23.86 -0.98 8.73
N ASP A 151 -22.93 -1.74 9.32
CA ASP A 151 -23.17 -2.59 10.50
C ASP A 151 -21.93 -2.50 11.42
N ASP A 152 -22.09 -2.34 12.74
CA ASP A 152 -21.03 -2.15 13.73
C ASP A 152 -20.57 -3.46 14.42
N ARG A 153 -21.13 -4.62 14.07
CA ARG A 153 -20.85 -5.95 14.69
C ARG A 153 -19.47 -6.58 14.43
N GLY A 154 -18.45 -5.80 14.05
CA GLY A 154 -17.10 -6.29 13.73
C GLY A 154 -16.05 -5.18 13.66
N ALA A 155 -14.86 -5.40 14.21
CA ALA A 155 -13.88 -4.33 14.44
C ALA A 155 -12.87 -4.11 13.29
N VAL A 156 -12.85 -4.98 12.25
CA VAL A 156 -11.76 -5.01 11.25
C VAL A 156 -12.28 -4.63 9.86
N LEU A 157 -11.70 -3.57 9.30
CA LEU A 157 -12.01 -3.05 7.97
C LEU A 157 -11.26 -3.85 6.88
N GLU A 158 -11.78 -3.90 5.66
CA GLU A 158 -10.98 -4.33 4.51
C GLU A 158 -9.76 -3.41 4.30
N PRO A 159 -8.56 -3.95 3.98
CA PRO A 159 -7.40 -3.13 3.66
C PRO A 159 -7.66 -2.26 2.41
N CYS A 160 -7.21 -1.01 2.45
CA CYS A 160 -7.28 -0.12 1.30
C CYS A 160 -6.06 -0.32 0.40
N ILE A 161 -6.30 -0.54 -0.89
CA ILE A 161 -5.23 -0.76 -1.88
C ILE A 161 -5.22 0.40 -2.87
N ILE A 162 -4.04 0.98 -3.09
CA ILE A 162 -3.83 2.01 -4.11
C ILE A 162 -2.62 1.70 -4.98
N ASN A 163 -2.75 1.96 -6.28
CA ASN A 163 -1.67 1.88 -7.25
C ASN A 163 -1.25 3.28 -7.67
N ILE A 164 -0.04 3.68 -7.28
CA ILE A 164 0.54 4.97 -7.64
C ILE A 164 1.44 4.79 -8.85
N ARG A 165 1.12 5.52 -9.93
CA ARG A 165 2.03 5.68 -11.09
C ARG A 165 2.77 7.00 -10.92
N ILE A 166 4.10 6.94 -10.82
CA ILE A 166 4.91 8.13 -10.51
C ILE A 166 4.77 9.20 -11.60
N GLN A 167 4.68 8.80 -12.88
CA GLN A 167 4.37 9.71 -13.98
C GLN A 167 3.13 10.58 -13.72
N LYS A 168 2.02 9.97 -13.23
CA LYS A 168 0.78 10.73 -12.96
C LYS A 168 0.96 11.76 -11.84
N VAL A 169 1.81 11.45 -10.85
CA VAL A 169 2.13 12.37 -9.75
C VAL A 169 2.95 13.55 -10.27
N LEU A 170 3.93 13.29 -11.14
CA LEU A 170 4.75 14.34 -11.76
C LEU A 170 3.94 15.28 -12.65
N ASP A 171 2.97 14.74 -13.39
CA ASP A 171 2.12 15.49 -14.32
C ASP A 171 0.94 16.20 -13.63
N GLY A 172 0.79 16.02 -12.30
CA GLY A 172 -0.34 16.56 -11.55
C GLY A 172 -1.69 15.94 -11.92
N SER A 173 -1.69 14.83 -12.67
CA SER A 173 -2.88 14.10 -13.12
C SER A 173 -3.24 12.92 -12.22
N PHE A 174 -2.49 12.72 -11.13
CA PHE A 174 -2.83 11.73 -10.13
C PHE A 174 -4.09 12.20 -9.38
N PRO A 175 -5.20 11.45 -9.43
CA PRO A 175 -6.51 11.98 -9.07
C PRO A 175 -6.73 12.23 -7.56
N TYR A 176 -5.72 12.02 -6.69
CA TYR A 176 -5.84 11.86 -5.23
C TYR A 176 -4.59 12.27 -4.41
#